data_AF-A0A5B7KN88-F1
#
_entry.id   AF-A0A5B7KN88-F1
#
_cell.length_a   1.000
_cell.length_b   1.000
_cell.length_c   1.000
_cell.angle_alpha   90.00
_cell.angle_beta   90.00
_cell.angle_gamma   90.00
#
_symmetry.space_group_name_H-M   'P 1'
#
loop_
_entity.id
_entity.type
_entity.pdbx_description
1 polymer ?
#
loop_
_entity_poly.entity_id
_entity_poly.type
_entity_poly.pdbx_seq_one_letter_code
_entity_poly.pdbx_strand_id
1 'polypeptide(L)'
;MKTLTITTLLTITMTLTTTLASPQRPGTGINLRLSDIVREMRDKSEVERQVACIVGQGRCNERGRQLKNFIPSLSTGVRCFRCSRDEERKLKLIVSTLQTRYPVCWHVIVSVLERKMSPAPRVRGCA
;
A
#
# COMPACT_ATOMS: atom_id res chain seq x y z
N MET A 1 -52.89 -31.35 -25.64
CA MET A 1 -51.61 -32.10 -25.73
C MET A 1 -51.11 -31.90 -27.16
N LYS A 2 -50.11 -31.08 -27.50
CA LYS A 2 -48.77 -30.91 -26.95
C LYS A 2 -48.31 -29.45 -27.17
N THR A 3 -48.36 -28.62 -26.13
CA THR A 3 -47.74 -27.28 -26.05
C THR A 3 -46.27 -27.44 -25.63
N LEU A 4 -45.49 -28.20 -26.40
CA LEU A 4 -44.18 -28.71 -25.95
C LEU A 4 -42.98 -28.29 -26.80
N THR A 5 -43.16 -27.38 -27.77
CA THR A 5 -42.06 -26.89 -28.63
C THR A 5 -41.81 -25.39 -28.52
N ILE A 6 -42.66 -24.64 -27.80
CA ILE A 6 -42.51 -23.17 -27.64
C ILE A 6 -41.79 -22.82 -26.32
N THR A 7 -41.79 -23.72 -25.34
CA THR A 7 -41.10 -23.55 -24.05
C THR A 7 -39.58 -23.64 -24.15
N THR A 8 -39.02 -24.12 -25.26
CA THR A 8 -37.56 -24.24 -25.45
C THR A 8 -36.89 -22.99 -26.00
N LEU A 9 -37.65 -21.99 -26.48
CA LEU A 9 -37.10 -20.71 -26.95
C LEU A 9 -37.21 -19.57 -25.92
N LEU A 10 -37.86 -19.79 -24.77
CA LEU A 10 -38.17 -18.74 -23.79
C LEU A 10 -37.65 -19.00 -22.36
N THR A 11 -36.70 -19.92 -22.19
CA THR A 11 -35.72 -19.87 -21.10
C THR A 11 -34.45 -19.19 -21.63
N ILE A 12 -34.56 -17.93 -22.09
CA ILE A 12 -34.16 -16.78 -21.27
C ILE A 12 -33.07 -17.19 -20.29
N THR A 13 -31.83 -17.15 -20.80
CA THR A 13 -30.70 -16.54 -20.09
C THR A 13 -30.67 -16.89 -18.61
N MET A 14 -30.47 -18.17 -18.29
CA MET A 14 -29.94 -18.58 -16.98
C MET A 14 -28.51 -18.10 -16.89
N THR A 15 -28.42 -16.80 -16.60
CA THR A 15 -27.43 -16.16 -15.76
C THR A 15 -26.05 -16.82 -15.86
N LEU A 16 -25.32 -16.35 -16.87
CA LEU A 16 -23.89 -16.09 -16.73
C LEU A 16 -23.73 -15.16 -15.53
N THR A 17 -23.86 -15.71 -14.32
CA THR A 17 -23.42 -15.08 -13.09
C THR A 17 -21.92 -15.00 -13.26
N THR A 18 -21.48 -13.89 -13.85
CA THR A 18 -20.14 -13.38 -13.67
C THR A 18 -20.02 -13.17 -12.16
N THR A 19 -19.62 -14.23 -11.46
CA THR A 19 -19.09 -14.07 -10.13
C THR A 19 -17.93 -13.10 -10.33
N LEU A 20 -18.11 -11.86 -9.90
CA LEU A 20 -17.01 -10.97 -9.56
C LEU A 20 -16.35 -11.57 -8.30
N ALA A 21 -15.88 -12.82 -8.39
CA ALA A 21 -14.86 -13.34 -7.53
C ALA A 21 -13.62 -12.52 -7.90
N SER A 22 -13.44 -11.39 -7.22
CA SER A 22 -12.23 -10.60 -7.35
C SER A 22 -11.09 -11.58 -7.07
N PRO A 23 -10.17 -11.84 -8.03
CA PRO A 23 -9.06 -12.73 -7.77
C PRO A 23 -8.28 -12.09 -6.61
N GLN A 24 -8.39 -12.69 -5.43
CA GLN A 24 -7.52 -12.33 -4.32
C GLN A 24 -6.13 -12.80 -4.75
N ARG A 25 -5.38 -11.89 -5.37
CA ARG A 25 -3.98 -12.14 -5.69
C ARG A 25 -3.29 -12.52 -4.38
N PRO A 26 -2.54 -13.63 -4.32
CA PRO A 26 -1.68 -13.89 -3.18
C PRO A 26 -0.79 -12.64 -3.02
N GLY A 27 -0.95 -11.96 -1.89
CA GLY A 27 -0.27 -10.71 -1.60
C GLY A 27 1.24 -10.91 -1.53
N THR A 28 1.99 -9.81 -1.41
CA THR A 28 3.46 -9.86 -1.35
C THR A 28 3.99 -10.46 -0.04
N GLY A 29 3.10 -10.86 0.87
CA GLY A 29 3.45 -11.37 2.19
C GLY A 29 3.85 -10.25 3.13
N ILE A 30 3.38 -9.03 2.89
CA ILE A 30 3.66 -7.88 3.73
C ILE A 30 3.02 -8.12 5.10
N ASN A 31 3.82 -8.52 6.09
CA ASN A 31 3.36 -8.73 7.45
C ASN A 31 3.32 -7.40 8.22
N LEU A 32 2.55 -6.45 7.68
CA LEU A 32 2.21 -5.20 8.34
C LEU A 32 0.87 -5.39 9.06
N ARG A 33 0.93 -5.54 10.39
CA ARG A 33 -0.28 -5.42 11.22
C ARG A 33 -0.67 -3.94 11.28
N LEU A 34 -1.93 -3.65 10.98
CA LEU A 34 -2.46 -2.28 10.99
C LEU A 34 -2.32 -1.63 12.37
N SER A 35 -2.57 -2.39 13.43
CA SER A 35 -2.38 -1.95 14.82
C SER A 35 -0.94 -1.53 15.11
N ASP A 36 0.03 -2.25 14.56
CA ASP A 36 1.44 -1.93 14.74
C ASP A 36 1.85 -0.69 13.96
N ILE A 37 1.33 -0.53 12.74
CA ILE A 37 1.51 0.70 11.95
C ILE A 37 0.99 1.91 12.73
N VAL A 38 -0.26 1.84 13.19
CA VAL A 38 -0.91 2.95 13.90
C VAL A 38 -0.19 3.26 15.21
N ARG A 39 0.31 2.25 15.92
CA ARG A 39 1.09 2.43 17.15
C ARG A 39 2.47 3.04 16.88
N GLU A 40 3.19 2.55 15.88
CA GLU A 40 4.52 3.05 15.52
C GLU A 40 4.45 4.48 14.98
N MET A 41 3.39 4.83 14.24
CA MET A 41 3.12 6.19 13.77
C MET A 41 2.57 7.14 14.85
N ARG A 42 2.46 6.71 16.11
CA ARG A 42 2.18 7.61 17.23
C ARG A 42 3.45 8.19 17.84
N ASP A 43 4.55 7.47 17.79
CA ASP A 43 5.83 7.90 18.35
C ASP A 43 6.67 8.58 17.26
N LYS A 44 7.06 9.83 17.51
CA LYS A 44 7.91 10.61 16.61
C LYS A 44 9.26 9.94 16.36
N SER A 45 9.86 9.35 17.39
CA SER A 45 11.18 8.73 17.31
C SER A 45 11.17 7.49 16.41
N GLU A 46 10.08 6.73 16.44
CA GLU A 46 9.87 5.57 15.59
C GLU A 46 9.63 5.95 14.13
N VAL A 47 8.86 7.03 13.91
CA VAL A 47 8.68 7.61 12.56
C VAL A 47 10.04 8.03 11.98
N GLU A 48 10.86 8.77 12.73
CA GLU A 48 12.19 9.17 12.29
C GLU A 48 13.09 7.96 12.00
N ARG A 49 13.04 6.90 12.84
CA ARG A 49 13.80 5.67 12.61
C ARG A 49 13.40 4.98 11.30
N GLN A 50 12.11 4.87 11.03
CA GLN A 50 11.61 4.26 9.80
C GLN A 50 11.94 5.11 8.56
N VAL A 51 11.81 6.43 8.67
CA VAL A 51 12.21 7.38 7.62
C VAL A 51 13.71 7.26 7.33
N ALA A 52 14.55 7.22 8.37
CA ALA A 52 16.00 7.07 8.25
C ALA A 52 16.39 5.78 7.52
N CYS A 53 15.68 4.67 7.77
CA CYS A 53 15.86 3.44 7.01
C CYS A 53 15.53 3.62 5.52
N ILE A 54 14.38 4.21 5.21
CA ILE A 54 13.89 4.41 3.84
C ILE A 54 14.91 5.23 3.03
N VAL A 55 15.43 6.33 3.61
CA VAL A 55 16.40 7.22 2.95
C VAL A 55 17.87 6.78 3.08
N GLY A 56 18.14 5.66 3.76
CA GLY A 56 19.49 5.12 3.90
C GLY A 56 20.40 5.82 4.92
N GLN A 57 19.83 6.62 5.82
CA GLN A 57 20.56 7.29 6.91
C GLN A 57 20.57 6.51 8.24
N GLY A 58 19.90 5.35 8.31
CA GLY A 58 19.76 4.59 9.55
C GLY A 58 19.57 3.09 9.35
N ARG A 59 19.57 2.34 10.47
CA ARG A 59 19.36 0.88 10.47
C ARG A 59 17.92 0.54 10.12
N CYS A 60 17.75 -0.45 9.23
CA CYS A 60 16.44 -0.99 8.87
C CYS A 60 16.10 -2.24 9.69
N ASN A 61 14.91 -2.26 10.27
CA ASN A 61 14.27 -3.52 10.69
C ASN A 61 13.56 -4.18 9.51
N GLU A 62 13.02 -5.40 9.69
CA GLU A 62 12.32 -6.14 8.63
C GLU A 62 11.20 -5.30 8.01
N ARG A 63 10.44 -4.60 8.84
CA ARG A 63 9.37 -3.70 8.43
C ARG A 63 9.86 -2.54 7.57
N GLY A 64 10.92 -1.86 8.01
CA GLY A 64 11.51 -0.73 7.30
C GLY A 64 12.06 -1.14 5.93
N ARG A 65 12.62 -2.35 5.81
CA ARG A 65 13.02 -2.92 4.52
C ARG A 65 11.84 -3.11 3.58
N GLN A 66 10.74 -3.67 4.09
CA GLN A 66 9.52 -3.83 3.31
C GLN A 66 9.00 -2.47 2.85
N LEU A 67 8.84 -1.52 3.77
CA LEU A 67 8.37 -0.16 3.45
C LEU A 67 9.26 0.49 2.38
N LYS A 68 10.58 0.43 2.53
CA LYS A 68 11.54 0.96 1.54
C LYS A 68 11.29 0.43 0.12
N ASN A 69 10.92 -0.84 -0.02
CA ASN A 69 10.62 -1.44 -1.32
C ASN A 69 9.28 -0.97 -1.92
N PHE A 70 8.28 -0.68 -1.07
CA PHE A 70 6.94 -0.29 -1.54
C PHE A 70 6.75 1.22 -1.71
N ILE A 71 7.43 2.05 -0.92
CA ILE A 71 7.25 3.51 -0.95
C ILE A 71 7.41 4.11 -2.36
N PRO A 72 8.39 3.70 -3.22
CA PRO A 72 8.50 4.25 -4.58
C PRO A 72 7.22 4.07 -5.42
N SER A 73 6.53 2.94 -5.23
CA SER A 73 5.26 2.68 -5.93
C SER A 73 4.14 3.55 -5.38
N LEU A 74 4.15 3.82 -4.07
CA LEU A 74 3.11 4.60 -3.40
C LEU A 74 3.24 6.10 -3.64
N SER A 75 4.46 6.63 -3.72
CA SER A 75 4.70 8.07 -3.99
C SER A 75 4.19 8.49 -5.37
N THR A 76 4.26 7.58 -6.34
CA THR A 76 3.87 7.84 -7.74
C THR A 76 2.35 7.66 -7.97
N GLY A 77 1.59 7.28 -6.94
CA GLY A 77 0.15 6.98 -7.08
C GLY A 77 -0.17 5.75 -7.93
N VAL A 78 0.84 4.97 -8.30
CA VAL A 78 0.69 3.75 -9.09
C VAL A 78 0.14 2.64 -8.21
N ARG A 79 -0.87 1.91 -8.69
CA ARG A 79 -1.42 0.76 -7.95
C ARG A 79 -0.34 -0.32 -7.80
N CYS A 80 -0.17 -0.82 -6.57
CA CYS A 80 0.75 -1.92 -6.29
C CYS A 80 0.18 -3.23 -6.84
N PHE A 81 0.64 -3.65 -8.02
CA PHE A 81 0.16 -4.88 -8.67
C PHE A 81 0.52 -6.17 -7.92
N ARG A 82 1.57 -6.12 -7.08
CA ARG A 82 2.04 -7.23 -6.25
C ARG A 82 1.45 -7.23 -4.84
N CYS A 83 0.63 -6.24 -4.49
CA CYS A 83 -0.03 -6.17 -3.20
C CYS A 83 -1.43 -6.78 -3.30
N SER A 84 -1.88 -7.42 -2.22
CA SER A 84 -3.30 -7.70 -2.02
C SER A 84 -4.07 -6.40 -1.76
N ARG A 85 -5.40 -6.45 -1.85
CA ARG A 85 -6.27 -5.29 -1.55
C ARG A 85 -6.06 -4.78 -0.12
N ASP A 86 -5.83 -5.67 0.84
CA ASP A 86 -5.62 -5.30 2.24
C ASP A 86 -4.24 -4.68 2.48
N GLU A 87 -3.21 -5.23 1.81
CA GLU A 87 -1.87 -4.65 1.82
C GLU A 87 -1.89 -3.23 1.22
N GLU A 88 -2.58 -3.05 0.09
CA GLU A 88 -2.71 -1.73 -0.55
C GLU A 88 -3.40 -0.71 0.37
N ARG A 89 -4.47 -1.11 1.08
CA ARG A 89 -5.15 -0.23 2.06
C ARG A 89 -4.22 0.19 3.20
N LYS A 90 -3.47 -0.76 3.77
CA LYS A 90 -2.52 -0.49 4.86
C LYS A 90 -1.42 0.48 4.42
N LEU A 91 -0.86 0.25 3.24
CA LEU A 91 0.17 1.11 2.66
C LEU A 91 -0.36 2.52 2.36
N LYS A 92 -1.59 2.65 1.85
CA LYS A 92 -2.23 3.96 1.66
C LYS A 92 -2.43 4.71 2.97
N LEU A 93 -2.82 4.02 4.04
CA LEU A 93 -2.95 4.64 5.36
C LEU A 93 -1.60 5.16 5.87
N ILE A 94 -0.53 4.37 5.73
CA ILE A 94 0.84 4.78 6.09
C ILE A 94 1.20 6.08 5.39
N VAL A 95 1.02 6.13 4.08
CA VAL A 95 1.37 7.30 3.27
C VAL A 95 0.52 8.50 3.63
N SER A 96 -0.80 8.33 3.77
CA SER A 96 -1.70 9.40 4.18
C SER A 96 -1.34 9.94 5.57
N THR A 97 -0.95 9.08 6.50
CA THR A 97 -0.50 9.48 7.84
C THR A 97 0.80 10.29 7.79
N LEU A 98 1.78 9.84 6.99
CA LEU A 98 3.03 10.59 6.79
C LEU A 98 2.77 11.95 6.14
N GLN A 99 1.94 12.01 5.11
CA GLN A 99 1.60 13.25 4.39
C GLN A 99 0.87 14.26 5.28
N THR A 100 -0.04 13.79 6.13
CA THR A 100 -0.90 14.67 6.96
C THR A 100 -0.27 15.03 8.30
N ARG A 101 0.37 14.07 8.98
CA ARG A 101 0.88 14.24 10.35
C ARG A 101 2.38 14.56 10.40
N TYR A 102 3.15 14.08 9.43
CA TYR A 102 4.61 14.24 9.37
C TYR A 102 5.09 14.76 8.00
N PRO A 103 4.55 15.91 7.53
CA PRO A 103 4.78 16.38 6.16
C PRO A 103 6.27 16.65 5.88
N VAL A 104 7.03 17.06 6.89
CA VAL A 104 8.48 17.26 6.77
C VAL A 104 9.19 15.93 6.51
N CYS A 105 8.90 14.88 7.29
CA CYS A 105 9.44 13.54 7.03
C CYS A 105 9.04 13.01 5.63
N TRP A 106 7.79 13.25 5.21
CA TRP A 106 7.33 12.86 3.88
C TRP A 106 8.14 13.57 2.77
N HIS A 107 8.42 14.86 2.93
CA HIS A 107 9.26 15.61 2.00
C HIS A 107 10.68 15.04 1.91
N VAL A 108 11.27 14.65 3.05
CA VAL A 108 12.58 13.99 3.07
C VAL A 108 12.55 12.68 2.27
N ILE A 109 11.52 11.84 2.44
CA ILE A 109 11.35 10.61 1.68
C ILE A 109 11.26 10.89 0.17
N VAL A 110 10.36 11.79 -0.24
CA VAL A 110 10.12 12.11 -1.65
C VAL A 110 11.38 12.68 -2.31
N SER A 111 12.11 13.58 -1.63
CA SER A 111 13.33 14.19 -2.15
C SER A 111 14.40 13.17 -2.56
N VAL A 112 14.48 12.05 -1.83
CA VAL A 112 15.43 10.96 -2.09
C VAL A 112 14.92 10.03 -3.19
N LEU A 113 13.61 9.73 -3.19
CA LEU A 113 13.01 8.80 -4.15
C LEU A 113 12.89 9.38 -5.56
N GLU A 114 12.70 10.69 -5.69
CA GLU A 114 12.61 11.37 -6.99
C GLU A 114 13.97 11.52 -7.71
N ARG A 115 15.04 10.86 -7.22
CA ARG A 115 16.41 10.93 -7.78
C ARG A 115 16.97 12.34 -7.93
N LYS A 116 16.47 13.31 -7.15
CA LYS A 116 16.92 14.71 -7.26
C LYS A 116 17.95 15.15 -6.23
N MET A 117 18.19 14.37 -5.17
CA MET A 117 19.06 14.85 -4.08
C MET A 117 19.93 13.75 -3.47
N SER A 118 21.24 13.89 -3.61
CA SER A 118 22.25 13.25 -2.76
C SER A 118 23.24 14.33 -2.33
N PRO A 119 23.52 14.51 -1.02
CA PRO A 119 23.05 13.68 0.11
C PRO A 119 21.60 13.95 0.51
N ALA A 120 20.96 12.94 1.12
CA ALA A 120 19.60 13.05 1.64
C ALA A 120 19.50 14.13 2.75
N PRO A 121 18.36 14.85 2.87
CA PRO A 121 18.14 15.79 3.97
C PRO A 121 18.21 15.11 5.34
N ARG A 122 18.50 15.87 6.41
CA ARG A 122 18.56 15.30 7.78
C ARG A 122 17.18 14.81 8.22
N VAL A 123 17.11 13.56 8.68
CA VAL A 123 15.88 12.94 9.21
C VAL A 123 15.59 13.34 10.65
N ARG A 124 16.61 13.61 11.47
CA ARG A 124 16.43 14.00 12.87
C ARG A 124 15.63 15.31 12.95
N GLY A 125 14.53 15.31 13.69
CA GLY A 125 13.63 16.46 13.86
C GLY A 125 12.59 16.61 12.74
N CYS A 126 12.37 15.58 11.91
CA CYS A 126 11.33 15.66 10.89
C CYS A 126 9.91 15.38 11.43
N ALA A 127 9.80 14.79 12.63
CA ALA A 127 8.54 14.30 13.21
C ALA A 127 7.91 15.19 14.29
#